data_AF-A0A920P0U3-F1
#
_entry.id   AF-A0A920P0U3-F1
#
_cell.length_a   1.000
_cell.length_b   1.000
_cell.length_c   1.000
_cell.angle_alpha   90.00
_cell.angle_beta   90.00
_cell.angle_gamma   90.00
#
_symmetry.space_group_name_H-M   'P 1'
#
loop_
_entity.id
_entity.type
_entity.pdbx_description
1 polymer ?
#
loop_
_entity_poly.entity_id
_entity_poly.type
_entity_poly.pdbx_seq_one_letter_code
_entity_poly.pdbx_strand_id
1 'polypeptide(L)'
;MRDGNFKDRNKLPKMIEIWKKNFLIMGFGRIGKALIKRCMGFEMNVFVYDPYVDKKKIEELGGKKIDDLEEVIKIMDVISLHMPLTDKTENLINYELLKKMKKTCIIINAARGGKFFMKKILIKL
;
A
#
# COMPACT_ATOMS: atom_id res chain seq x y z
N MET A 1 22.19 -0.23 -18.17
CA MET A 1 23.42 0.26 -17.50
C MET A 1 24.54 -0.76 -17.56
N ARG A 2 24.31 -2.04 -17.25
CA ARG A 2 25.34 -3.10 -17.42
C ARG A 2 25.71 -3.36 -18.88
N ASP A 3 24.75 -3.25 -19.79
CA ASP A 3 24.98 -3.48 -21.24
C ASP A 3 25.51 -2.24 -21.99
N GLY A 4 26.06 -1.24 -21.29
CA GLY A 4 26.59 -0.02 -21.89
C GLY A 4 25.55 0.95 -22.48
N ASN A 5 24.29 0.54 -22.64
CA ASN A 5 23.23 1.34 -23.24
C ASN A 5 22.60 2.33 -22.25
N PHE A 6 23.33 3.40 -21.89
CA PHE A 6 22.84 4.46 -21.00
C PHE A 6 21.65 5.23 -21.57
N LYS A 7 21.52 5.29 -22.90
CA LYS A 7 20.44 5.99 -23.61
C LYS A 7 19.07 5.32 -23.43
N ASP A 8 19.03 4.03 -23.08
CA ASP A 8 17.78 3.29 -22.89
C ASP A 8 17.08 3.63 -21.56
N ARG A 9 17.67 4.49 -20.71
CA ARG A 9 17.02 4.98 -19.49
C ARG A 9 15.65 5.60 -19.75
N ASN A 10 15.47 6.23 -20.92
CA ASN A 10 14.22 6.88 -21.30
C ASN A 10 13.12 5.88 -21.70
N LYS A 11 13.48 4.59 -21.89
CA LYS A 11 12.53 3.49 -22.17
C LYS A 11 12.04 2.81 -20.89
N LEU A 12 12.58 3.19 -19.73
CA LEU A 12 12.17 2.63 -18.45
C LEU A 12 10.79 3.15 -18.04
N PRO A 13 10.03 2.38 -17.25
CA PRO A 13 8.79 2.87 -16.63
C PRO A 13 9.05 4.17 -15.89
N LYS A 14 8.04 5.04 -15.87
CA LYS A 14 8.12 6.35 -15.22
C LYS A 14 8.53 6.17 -13.75
N MET A 15 9.64 6.79 -13.36
CA MET A 15 10.01 6.86 -11.94
C MET A 15 8.97 7.67 -11.18
N ILE A 16 8.57 7.15 -10.03
CA ILE A 16 7.58 7.80 -9.16
C ILE A 16 8.32 8.30 -7.92
N GLU A 17 8.24 9.60 -7.69
CA GLU A 17 8.68 10.22 -6.45
C GLU A 17 7.70 9.90 -5.32
N ILE A 18 8.24 9.63 -4.13
CA ILE A 18 7.48 9.19 -2.96
C ILE A 18 7.27 10.28 -1.90
N TRP A 19 7.96 11.42 -2.02
CA TRP A 19 7.82 12.54 -1.09
C TRP A 19 6.37 13.00 -1.00
N LYS A 20 5.84 13.14 0.23
CA LYS A 20 4.45 13.54 0.53
C LYS A 20 3.35 12.69 -0.12
N LYS A 21 3.68 11.53 -0.68
CA LYS A 21 2.69 10.60 -1.23
C LYS A 21 1.89 9.94 -0.11
N ASN A 22 0.64 9.62 -0.39
CA ASN A 22 -0.25 8.93 0.54
C ASN A 22 0.05 7.42 0.51
N PHE A 23 0.49 6.89 1.64
CA PHE A 23 0.87 5.48 1.80
C PHE A 23 -0.05 4.80 2.80
N LEU A 24 -0.78 3.77 2.37
CA LEU A 24 -1.61 2.94 3.24
C LEU A 24 -0.88 1.66 3.64
N ILE A 25 -0.77 1.42 4.94
CA ILE A 25 -0.33 0.16 5.54
C ILE A 25 -1.58 -0.59 6.00
N MET A 26 -1.84 -1.75 5.40
CA MET A 26 -2.91 -2.64 5.85
C MET A 26 -2.30 -3.76 6.70
N GLY A 27 -2.60 -3.77 8.00
CA GLY A 27 -1.99 -4.65 8.99
C GLY A 27 -0.80 -4.00 9.71
N PHE A 28 -0.95 -3.78 11.01
CA PHE A 28 -0.01 -3.03 11.86
C PHE A 28 0.67 -3.91 12.92
N GLY A 29 1.06 -5.11 12.49
CA GLY A 29 1.92 -6.02 13.24
C GLY A 29 3.40 -5.60 13.21
N ARG A 30 4.31 -6.58 13.37
CA ARG A 30 5.77 -6.33 13.38
C ARG A 30 6.26 -5.63 12.11
N ILE A 31 5.78 -6.07 10.94
CA ILE A 31 6.19 -5.51 9.64
C ILE A 31 5.62 -4.10 9.44
N GLY A 32 4.32 -3.89 9.67
CA GLY A 32 3.69 -2.57 9.55
C GLY A 32 4.35 -1.51 10.44
N LYS A 33 4.69 -1.86 11.69
CA LYS A 33 5.43 -0.98 12.63
C LYS A 33 6.86 -0.69 12.18
N ALA A 34 7.51 -1.60 11.48
CA ALA A 34 8.83 -1.36 10.90
C ALA A 34 8.74 -0.49 9.63
N LEU A 35 7.69 -0.68 8.83
CA LEU A 35 7.47 0.03 7.59
C LEU A 35 7.12 1.51 7.83
N ILE A 36 6.22 1.80 8.77
CA ILE A 36 5.85 3.19 9.08
C ILE A 36 7.06 4.06 9.38
N LYS A 37 8.03 3.58 10.17
CA LYS A 37 9.27 4.32 10.47
C LYS A 37 10.05 4.71 9.22
N ARG A 38 10.09 3.83 8.21
CA ARG A 38 10.76 4.10 6.93
C ARG A 38 9.97 5.11 6.10
N CYS A 39 8.65 4.95 6.01
CA CYS A 39 7.79 5.88 5.30
C CYS A 39 7.86 7.29 5.90
N MET A 40 7.89 7.41 7.23
CA MET A 40 8.06 8.71 7.90
C MET A 40 9.42 9.35 7.57
N GLY A 41 10.49 8.55 7.46
CA GLY A 41 11.80 9.05 7.02
C GLY A 41 11.84 9.58 5.59
N PHE A 42 10.86 9.22 4.75
CA PHE A 42 10.65 9.76 3.40
C PHE A 42 9.59 10.87 3.35
N GLU A 43 9.14 11.36 4.52
CA GLU A 43 8.07 12.38 4.65
C GLU A 43 6.79 12.01 3.90
N MET A 44 6.43 10.73 3.90
CA MET A 44 5.17 10.27 3.33
C MET A 44 4.00 10.56 4.27
N ASN A 45 2.80 10.71 3.71
CA ASN A 45 1.58 10.75 4.49
C ASN A 45 1.12 9.31 4.78
N VAL A 46 1.37 8.81 5.99
CA VAL A 46 1.10 7.40 6.32
C VAL A 46 -0.29 7.21 6.93
N PHE A 47 -1.05 6.32 6.33
CA PHE A 47 -2.36 5.86 6.77
C PHE A 47 -2.25 4.39 7.17
N VAL A 48 -3.01 3.97 8.18
CA VAL A 48 -2.96 2.60 8.69
C VAL A 48 -4.37 2.06 8.87
N TYR A 49 -4.63 0.91 8.26
CA TYR A 49 -5.84 0.12 8.48
C TYR A 49 -5.48 -1.16 9.24
N ASP A 50 -5.93 -1.24 10.49
CA ASP A 50 -5.88 -2.45 11.31
C ASP A 50 -7.01 -2.40 12.36
N PRO A 51 -8.06 -3.24 12.23
CA PRO A 51 -9.19 -3.25 13.16
C PRO A 51 -8.81 -3.57 14.61
N TYR A 52 -7.67 -4.24 14.81
CA TYR A 52 -7.26 -4.78 16.12
C TYR A 52 -6.26 -3.88 16.85
N VAL A 53 -5.84 -2.78 16.26
CA VAL A 53 -4.86 -1.87 16.85
C VAL A 53 -5.48 -0.53 17.23
N ASP A 54 -5.21 -0.08 18.45
CA ASP A 54 -5.67 1.21 18.95
C ASP A 54 -5.10 2.39 18.16
N LYS A 55 -5.92 3.43 17.95
CA LYS A 55 -5.54 4.67 17.27
C LYS A 55 -4.26 5.29 17.87
N LYS A 56 -4.18 5.36 19.20
CA LYS A 56 -3.04 5.93 19.92
C LYS A 56 -1.70 5.31 19.52
N LYS A 57 -1.62 3.98 19.39
CA LYS A 57 -0.39 3.25 19.01
C LYS A 57 0.09 3.58 17.59
N ILE A 58 -0.84 3.94 16.71
CA ILE A 58 -0.55 4.32 15.33
C ILE A 58 -0.08 5.77 15.28
N GLU A 59 -0.76 6.67 16.00
CA GLU A 59 -0.44 8.09 16.06
C GLU A 59 0.90 8.37 16.75
N GLU A 60 1.27 7.58 17.77
CA GLU A 60 2.60 7.62 18.40
C GLU A 60 3.75 7.37 17.41
N LEU A 61 3.48 6.72 16.27
CA LEU A 61 4.45 6.46 15.21
C LEU A 61 4.25 7.40 13.99
N GLY A 62 3.43 8.43 14.11
CA GLY A 62 3.18 9.45 13.08
C GLY A 62 2.15 9.06 12.01
N GLY A 63 1.47 7.93 12.18
CA GLY A 63 0.46 7.45 11.24
C GLY A 63 -0.94 7.96 11.56
N LYS A 64 -1.85 7.85 10.58
CA LYS A 64 -3.28 8.13 10.74
C LYS A 64 -4.06 6.82 10.71
N LYS A 65 -4.76 6.48 11.80
CA LYS A 65 -5.65 5.31 11.80
C LYS A 65 -6.85 5.56 10.89
N ILE A 66 -7.18 4.55 10.10
CA ILE A 66 -8.33 4.51 9.20
C ILE A 66 -9.24 3.37 9.63
N ASP A 67 -10.53 3.68 9.80
CA ASP A 67 -11.56 2.69 10.14
C ASP A 67 -12.39 2.29 8.90
N ASP A 68 -12.53 3.18 7.92
CA ASP A 68 -13.22 2.92 6.64
C ASP A 68 -12.26 3.01 5.44
N LEU A 69 -12.15 1.91 4.71
CA LEU A 69 -11.25 1.76 3.58
C LEU A 69 -11.77 2.48 2.31
N GLU A 70 -13.09 2.62 2.14
CA GLU A 70 -13.69 2.98 0.85
C GLU A 70 -13.34 4.39 0.38
N GLU A 71 -13.35 5.37 1.29
CA GLU A 71 -13.03 6.75 0.95
C GLU A 71 -11.52 6.98 0.86
N VAL A 72 -10.78 6.37 1.78
CA VAL A 72 -9.31 6.54 1.85
C VAL A 72 -8.64 5.97 0.60
N ILE A 73 -9.13 4.84 0.07
CA ILE A 73 -8.48 4.20 -1.08
C ILE A 73 -8.42 5.09 -2.33
N LYS A 74 -9.36 6.03 -2.47
CA LYS A 74 -9.45 6.95 -3.61
C LYS A 74 -8.26 7.89 -3.70
N ILE A 75 -7.65 8.22 -2.57
CA ILE A 75 -6.56 9.19 -2.48
C ILE A 75 -5.19 8.54 -2.25
N MET A 76 -5.11 7.22 -2.12
CA MET A 76 -3.84 6.51 -1.90
C MET A 76 -2.98 6.47 -3.17
N ASP A 77 -1.68 6.65 -2.98
CA ASP A 77 -0.66 6.49 -4.03
C ASP A 77 0.03 5.12 -3.92
N VAL A 78 0.15 4.59 -2.70
CA VAL A 78 0.71 3.27 -2.44
C VAL A 78 -0.12 2.56 -1.37
N ILE A 79 -0.37 1.27 -1.54
CA ILE A 79 -1.01 0.39 -0.54
C ILE A 79 -0.11 -0.82 -0.32
N SER A 80 0.24 -1.11 0.93
CA SER A 80 1.06 -2.25 1.29
C SER A 80 0.33 -3.21 2.23
N LEU A 81 0.25 -4.47 1.84
CA LEU A 81 -0.51 -5.52 2.53
C LEU A 81 0.40 -6.34 3.46
N HIS A 82 0.08 -6.34 4.75
CA HIS A 82 0.83 -7.02 5.81
C HIS A 82 -0.08 -7.74 6.83
N MET A 83 -1.31 -8.06 6.44
CA MET A 83 -2.26 -8.81 7.27
C MET A 83 -2.11 -10.32 7.04
N PRO A 84 -2.48 -11.17 8.01
CA PRO A 84 -2.68 -12.59 7.77
C PRO A 84 -3.86 -12.81 6.81
N LEU A 85 -3.83 -13.90 6.04
CA LEU A 85 -4.99 -14.34 5.25
C LEU A 85 -6.00 -15.02 6.19
N THR A 86 -7.23 -14.52 6.18
CA THR A 86 -8.40 -15.03 6.89
C THR A 86 -9.63 -14.88 5.97
N ASP A 87 -10.76 -15.50 6.31
CA ASP A 87 -12.02 -15.33 5.55
C ASP A 87 -12.46 -13.86 5.44
N LYS A 88 -12.09 -13.02 6.43
CA LYS A 88 -12.40 -11.59 6.44
C LYS A 88 -11.48 -10.75 5.56
N THR A 89 -10.29 -11.25 5.25
CA THR A 89 -9.27 -10.52 4.47
C THR A 89 -9.06 -11.12 3.08
N GLU A 90 -9.62 -12.30 2.81
CA GLU A 90 -9.70 -12.85 1.46
C GLU A 90 -10.55 -11.91 0.58
N ASN A 91 -10.09 -11.64 -0.63
CA ASN A 91 -10.76 -10.73 -1.58
C ASN A 91 -11.03 -9.31 -1.04
N LEU A 92 -10.32 -8.88 0.01
CA LEU A 92 -10.48 -7.55 0.59
C LEU A 92 -10.27 -6.45 -0.44
N ILE A 93 -9.32 -6.63 -1.37
CA ILE A 93 -9.16 -5.77 -2.55
C ILE A 93 -9.99 -6.35 -3.69
N ASN A 94 -11.29 -6.03 -3.65
CA ASN A 94 -12.25 -6.45 -4.66
C ASN A 94 -12.29 -5.47 -5.86
N TYR A 95 -13.10 -5.82 -6.86
CA TYR A 95 -13.24 -5.04 -8.09
C TYR A 95 -13.78 -3.62 -7.86
N GLU A 96 -14.70 -3.44 -6.91
CA GLU A 96 -15.29 -2.14 -6.61
C GLU A 96 -14.29 -1.20 -5.91
N LEU A 97 -13.46 -1.73 -5.01
CA LEU A 97 -12.35 -0.98 -4.43
C LEU A 97 -11.32 -0.60 -5.50
N LEU A 98 -10.91 -1.53 -6.36
CA LEU A 98 -9.96 -1.24 -7.45
C LEU A 98 -10.43 -0.16 -8.41
N LYS A 99 -11.74 -0.09 -8.71
CA LYS A 99 -12.32 1.00 -9.53
C LYS A 99 -12.19 2.37 -8.88
N LYS A 100 -12.26 2.43 -7.55
CA LYS A 100 -12.17 3.68 -6.78
C LYS A 100 -10.74 4.19 -6.63
N MET A 101 -9.73 3.32 -6.82
CA MET A 101 -8.32 3.67 -6.67
C MET A 101 -7.80 4.61 -7.76
N LYS A 102 -6.76 5.38 -7.44
CA LYS A 102 -5.99 6.08 -8.47
C LYS A 102 -5.45 5.06 -9.47
N LYS A 103 -5.51 5.37 -10.77
CA LYS A 103 -4.92 4.55 -11.83
C LYS A 103 -3.41 4.35 -11.65
N THR A 104 -2.75 5.28 -10.97
CA THR A 104 -1.31 5.25 -10.67
C THR A 104 -1.00 4.62 -9.31
N CYS A 105 -2.00 4.14 -8.56
CA CYS A 105 -1.78 3.57 -7.24
C CYS A 105 -0.99 2.26 -7.35
N ILE A 106 0.07 2.14 -6.56
CA ILE A 106 0.88 0.93 -6.49
C ILE A 106 0.36 0.06 -5.35
N ILE A 107 0.14 -1.23 -5.60
CA ILE A 107 -0.20 -2.19 -4.55
C ILE A 107 0.97 -3.14 -4.34
N ILE A 108 1.45 -3.21 -3.11
CA ILE A 108 2.55 -4.07 -2.68
C ILE A 108 1.95 -5.19 -1.82
N ASN A 109 1.97 -6.41 -2.33
CA ASN A 109 1.62 -7.58 -1.54
C ASN A 109 2.89 -8.26 -1.02
N ALA A 110 3.24 -7.98 0.22
CA ALA A 110 4.35 -8.62 0.93
C ALA A 110 3.87 -9.67 1.95
N ALA A 111 2.58 -10.03 1.92
CA ALA A 111 2.04 -11.11 2.72
C ALA A 111 2.25 -12.46 2.01
N ARG A 112 2.53 -13.52 2.78
CA ARG A 112 2.78 -14.85 2.21
C ARG A 112 1.48 -15.48 1.68
N GLY A 113 1.44 -15.82 0.39
CA GLY A 113 0.45 -16.75 -0.20
C GLY A 113 -1.02 -16.32 -0.17
N GLY A 114 -1.33 -15.09 0.24
CA GLY A 114 -2.71 -14.64 0.46
C GLY A 114 -3.42 -14.19 -0.82
N LYS A 115 -4.63 -14.70 -1.05
CA LYS A 115 -5.57 -14.19 -2.07
C LYS A 115 -6.28 -12.93 -1.56
N PHE A 116 -5.52 -11.84 -1.40
CA PHE A 116 -6.12 -10.54 -1.06
C PHE A 116 -6.92 -9.93 -2.23
N PHE A 117 -6.69 -10.44 -3.43
CA PHE A 117 -7.35 -10.03 -4.66
C PHE A 117 -8.32 -11.11 -5.14
N MET A 118 -9.46 -10.68 -5.70
CA MET A 118 -10.36 -11.55 -6.45
C MET A 118 -9.63 -12.23 -7.62
N LYS A 119 -9.88 -13.54 -7.80
CA LYS A 119 -9.24 -14.44 -8.79
C LYS A 119 -9.24 -13.94 -10.25
N LYS A 120 -10.01 -12.90 -10.58
CA LYS A 120 -10.16 -12.33 -11.93
C LYS A 120 -9.46 -10.99 -12.15
N ILE A 121 -8.67 -10.50 -11.19
CA ILE A 121 -7.91 -9.25 -11.35
C ILE A 121 -6.56 -9.58 -12.01
N LEU A 122 -6.55 -9.56 -13.35
CA LEU A 122 -5.33 -9.44 -14.14
C LEU A 122 -4.90 -7.96 -14.08
N ILE A 123 -3.65 -7.73 -13.68
CA ILE A 123 -3.09 -6.43 -13.32
C ILE A 123 -3.27 -5.40 -14.45
N LYS A 124 -3.72 -4.19 -14.09
CA LYS A 124 -3.53 -2.97 -14.89
C LYS A 124 -2.07 -2.52 -14.67
N LEU A 125 -1.21 -2.82 -15.63
CA LEU A 125 0.12 -2.23 -15.76
C LEU A 125 0.03 -0.99 -16.66
#